data_AF-A0A537YMB0-F1
#
_entry.id   AF-A0A537YMB0-F1
#
_cell.length_a   1.000
_cell.length_b   1.000
_cell.length_c   1.000
_cell.angle_alpha   90.00
_cell.angle_beta   90.00
_cell.angle_gamma   90.00
#
_symmetry.space_group_name_H-M   'P 1'
#
loop_
_entity.id
_entity.type
_entity.pdbx_description
1 polymer ?
#
loop_
_entity_poly.entity_id
_entity_poly.type
_entity_poly.pdbx_seq_one_letter_code
_entity_poly.pdbx_strand_id
1 'polypeptide(L)'
;MEDKLDRAGYLRRVDPASLPLFEQRQLRKRWRYVGLFAEEVMLCAARAEVGPLTQSFWVLLDRQSGQQWNHTALAPGSKEVTMDGPRLEIDGPGLRASLRLGEVTPIEVTCPSGRASAWTRKQVGMPVGGTIEVPGQRWEVTGHGVDDESAGHHQRQTSWNWSAGVGTAADGRTVAWNLVTGINDPAQGSERAIWIEGEPAEPPPVRFDRPNEIDLEAAGSLRFATESEHTHDDNYLVIRSRYRHRFGSFTGSLGGVELAEGLGVMEEHDARW
;
A
#
# COMPACT_ATOMS: atom_id res chain seq x y z
N MET A 1 11.24 -1.72 29.34
CA MET A 1 12.08 -2.35 28.31
C MET A 1 12.29 -1.27 27.28
N GLU A 2 13.40 -0.54 27.46
CA GLU A 2 13.65 0.76 26.87
C GLU A 2 13.71 0.73 25.36
N ASP A 3 13.00 1.68 24.78
CA ASP A 3 13.12 2.10 23.39
C ASP A 3 14.58 2.51 23.17
N LYS A 4 15.34 1.72 22.39
CA LYS A 4 16.75 2.02 22.13
C LYS A 4 16.85 3.03 20.99
N LEU A 5 16.59 4.29 21.35
CA LEU A 5 17.03 5.45 20.58
C LEU A 5 18.57 5.43 20.47
N ASP A 6 19.12 5.72 19.29
CA ASP A 6 20.56 6.03 19.19
C ASP A 6 20.84 7.39 19.86
N ARG A 7 22.09 7.66 20.23
CA ARG A 7 22.60 8.89 20.88
C ARG A 7 22.23 10.20 20.17
N ALA A 8 21.66 10.14 18.96
CA ALA A 8 21.18 11.28 18.18
C ALA A 8 19.64 11.37 18.08
N GLY A 9 18.86 10.52 18.77
CA GLY A 9 17.39 10.59 18.76
C GLY A 9 16.72 10.07 17.48
N TYR A 10 17.46 9.44 16.57
CA TYR A 10 16.91 8.82 15.36
C TYR A 10 16.47 7.38 15.64
N LEU A 11 15.33 6.99 15.04
CA LEU A 11 14.87 5.61 14.97
C LEU A 11 15.98 4.76 14.34
N ARG A 12 16.36 3.69 15.03
CA ARG A 12 17.32 2.71 14.51
C ARG A 12 16.78 2.21 13.16
N ARG A 13 17.52 2.42 12.06
CA ARG A 13 17.20 1.83 10.75
C ARG A 13 16.93 0.35 10.95
N VAL A 14 15.69 -0.07 10.71
CA VAL A 14 15.31 -1.48 10.73
C VAL A 14 15.76 -2.05 9.40
N ASP A 15 16.53 -3.14 9.43
CA ASP A 15 16.75 -3.96 8.24
C ASP A 15 15.69 -5.08 8.26
N PRO A 16 14.64 -5.00 7.42
CA PRO A 16 13.57 -5.99 7.37
C PRO A 16 14.06 -7.42 7.12
N ALA A 17 15.18 -7.58 6.42
CA ALA A 17 15.75 -8.89 6.12
C ALA A 17 16.38 -9.56 7.35
N SER A 18 16.80 -8.76 8.34
CA SER A 18 17.49 -9.23 9.55
C SER A 18 16.55 -9.62 10.70
N LEU A 19 15.25 -9.35 10.58
CA LEU A 19 14.29 -9.56 11.68
C LEU A 19 14.15 -11.06 12.04
N PRO A 20 14.21 -11.43 13.33
CA PRO A 20 14.07 -12.82 13.77
C PRO A 20 12.67 -13.35 13.47
N LEU A 21 12.52 -14.67 13.30
CA LEU A 21 11.21 -15.28 13.02
C LEU A 21 10.18 -15.03 14.13
N PHE A 22 10.63 -14.90 15.38
CA PHE A 22 9.80 -14.60 16.53
C PHE A 22 10.44 -13.53 17.40
N GLU A 23 9.60 -12.66 17.97
CA GLU A 23 9.97 -11.71 19.00
C GLU A 23 8.76 -11.49 19.91
N GLN A 24 8.97 -11.49 21.23
CA GLN A 24 7.89 -11.26 22.21
C GLN A 24 6.65 -12.17 22.01
N ARG A 25 6.86 -13.41 21.55
CA ARG A 25 5.81 -14.40 21.19
C ARG A 25 4.93 -14.01 20.00
N GLN A 26 5.35 -13.02 19.22
CA GLN A 26 4.71 -12.61 17.98
C GLN A 26 5.55 -13.12 16.81
N LEU A 27 4.87 -13.69 15.82
CA LEU A 27 5.50 -14.19 14.59
C LEU A 27 5.84 -13.01 13.69
N ARG A 28 7.00 -13.08 13.03
CA ARG A 28 7.39 -12.10 12.03
C ARG A 28 6.41 -12.10 10.86
N LYS A 29 6.00 -10.92 10.45
CA LYS A 29 5.25 -10.69 9.22
C LYS A 29 5.98 -9.64 8.41
N ARG A 30 5.94 -9.80 7.10
CA ARG A 30 6.45 -8.81 6.16
C ARG A 30 5.60 -8.81 4.92
N TRP A 31 5.38 -7.65 4.34
CA TRP A 31 4.73 -7.54 3.06
C TRP A 31 5.27 -6.36 2.29
N ARG A 32 5.13 -6.44 0.98
CA ARG A 32 5.35 -5.32 0.07
C ARG A 32 4.18 -5.25 -0.90
N TYR A 33 3.64 -4.06 -1.06
CA TYR A 33 2.58 -3.73 -1.99
C TYR A 33 3.11 -2.69 -2.98
N VAL A 34 2.88 -2.93 -4.26
CA VAL A 34 3.19 -1.98 -5.33
C VAL A 34 1.93 -1.70 -6.11
N GLY A 35 1.61 -0.42 -6.29
CA GLY A 35 0.51 0.07 -7.13
C GLY A 35 1.04 0.94 -8.27
N LEU A 36 0.43 0.80 -9.46
CA LEU A 36 0.53 1.70 -10.59
C LEU A 36 -0.86 2.29 -10.84
N PHE A 37 -0.93 3.61 -10.92
CA PHE A 37 -2.14 4.34 -11.26
C PHE A 37 -1.88 5.16 -12.54
N ALA A 38 -2.44 4.68 -13.64
CA ALA A 38 -2.39 5.36 -14.92
C ALA A 38 -3.82 5.58 -15.46
N GLU A 39 -3.95 6.50 -16.41
CA GLU A 39 -5.25 6.86 -16.97
C GLU A 39 -5.93 5.67 -17.67
N GLU A 40 -5.17 4.84 -18.38
CA GLU A 40 -5.73 3.70 -19.12
C GLU A 40 -5.87 2.43 -18.26
N VAL A 41 -4.96 2.24 -17.30
CA VAL A 41 -4.89 1.01 -16.51
C VAL A 41 -4.45 1.27 -15.07
N MET A 42 -4.95 0.45 -14.15
CA MET A 42 -4.47 0.39 -12.78
C MET A 42 -4.03 -1.03 -12.46
N LEU A 43 -2.85 -1.17 -11.88
CA LEU A 43 -2.29 -2.47 -11.50
C LEU A 43 -1.82 -2.39 -10.05
N CYS A 44 -2.10 -3.42 -9.27
CA CYS A 44 -1.40 -3.64 -8.02
C CYS A 44 -0.91 -5.07 -7.92
N ALA A 45 0.17 -5.23 -7.19
CA ALA A 45 0.67 -6.52 -6.78
C ALA A 45 1.11 -6.44 -5.32
N ALA A 46 0.93 -7.53 -4.58
CA ALA A 46 1.43 -7.65 -3.23
C ALA A 46 2.07 -9.02 -3.02
N ARG A 47 3.04 -9.04 -2.12
CA ARG A 47 3.62 -10.26 -1.57
C ARG A 47 3.66 -10.13 -0.06
N ALA A 48 3.05 -11.09 0.63
CA ALA A 48 2.97 -11.15 2.07
C ALA A 48 3.58 -12.45 2.60
N GLU A 49 4.23 -12.35 3.75
CA GLU A 49 4.82 -13.48 4.45
C GLU A 49 4.45 -13.44 5.93
N VAL A 50 4.03 -14.60 6.43
CA VAL A 50 3.58 -14.81 7.81
C VAL A 50 4.36 -16.00 8.36
N GLY A 51 5.48 -15.71 9.00
CA GLY A 51 6.47 -16.72 9.30
C GLY A 51 6.93 -17.49 8.05
N PRO A 52 6.71 -18.81 7.96
CA PRO A 52 7.10 -19.61 6.79
C PRO A 52 6.08 -19.57 5.63
N LEU A 53 4.88 -19.02 5.85
CA LEU A 53 3.84 -18.97 4.83
C LEU A 53 4.04 -17.75 3.95
N THR A 54 3.83 -17.92 2.65
CA THR A 54 3.92 -16.84 1.65
C THR A 54 2.66 -16.84 0.79
N GLN A 55 2.12 -15.64 0.58
CA GLN A 55 1.01 -15.38 -0.31
C GLN A 55 1.40 -14.23 -1.24
N SER A 56 0.97 -14.27 -2.48
CA SER A 56 1.03 -13.14 -3.41
C SER A 56 -0.30 -12.96 -4.11
N PHE A 57 -0.63 -11.73 -4.47
CA PHE A 57 -1.76 -11.44 -5.34
C PHE A 57 -1.42 -10.29 -6.28
N TRP A 58 -2.20 -10.18 -7.34
CA TRP A 58 -2.23 -9.01 -8.20
C TRP A 58 -3.64 -8.78 -8.74
N VAL A 59 -3.92 -7.51 -9.06
CA VAL A 59 -5.17 -7.06 -9.68
C VAL A 59 -4.82 -6.06 -10.77
N LEU A 60 -5.30 -6.29 -11.99
CA LEU A 60 -5.23 -5.37 -13.11
C LEU A 60 -6.65 -4.92 -13.46
N LEU A 61 -6.84 -3.62 -13.63
CA LEU A 61 -8.03 -2.98 -14.17
C LEU A 61 -7.67 -2.28 -15.49
N ASP A 62 -8.34 -2.64 -16.57
CA ASP A 62 -8.46 -1.80 -17.76
C ASP A 62 -9.59 -0.79 -17.53
N ARG A 63 -9.23 0.49 -17.42
CA ARG A 63 -10.18 1.55 -17.09
C ARG A 63 -11.08 1.94 -18.26
N GLN A 64 -10.68 1.65 -19.50
CA GLN A 64 -11.48 1.96 -20.68
C GLN A 64 -12.63 0.96 -20.86
N SER A 65 -12.32 -0.33 -20.71
CA SER A 65 -13.32 -1.40 -20.85
C SER A 65 -14.02 -1.77 -19.55
N GLY A 66 -13.44 -1.40 -18.40
CA GLY A 66 -13.88 -1.86 -17.07
C GLY A 66 -13.52 -3.32 -16.78
N GLN A 67 -12.71 -3.96 -17.62
CA GLN A 67 -12.33 -5.36 -17.46
C GLN A 67 -11.27 -5.51 -16.35
N GLN A 68 -11.45 -6.52 -15.49
CA GLN A 68 -10.54 -6.82 -14.39
C GLN A 68 -9.94 -8.23 -14.55
N TRP A 69 -8.64 -8.33 -14.29
CA TRP A 69 -7.93 -9.59 -14.07
C TRP A 69 -7.36 -9.60 -12.67
N ASN A 70 -7.36 -10.76 -12.02
CA ASN A 70 -6.76 -10.92 -10.71
C ASN A 70 -6.35 -12.36 -10.49
N HIS A 71 -5.37 -12.56 -9.62
CA HIS A 71 -4.98 -13.87 -9.16
C HIS A 71 -4.39 -13.77 -7.76
N THR A 72 -4.59 -14.82 -6.96
CA THR A 72 -4.01 -14.98 -5.62
C THR A 72 -3.38 -16.36 -5.54
N ALA A 73 -2.12 -16.41 -5.12
CA ALA A 73 -1.36 -17.63 -4.96
C ALA A 73 -0.88 -17.78 -3.51
N LEU A 74 -1.28 -18.88 -2.86
CA LEU A 74 -0.74 -19.33 -1.58
C LEU A 74 0.29 -20.44 -1.82
N ALA A 75 1.44 -20.08 -2.36
CA ALA A 75 2.47 -21.03 -2.76
C ALA A 75 3.85 -20.61 -2.20
N PRO A 76 4.41 -21.35 -1.23
CA PRO A 76 5.76 -21.09 -0.73
C PRO A 76 6.77 -21.05 -1.89
N GLY A 77 7.52 -19.96 -1.98
CA GLY A 77 8.54 -19.80 -3.03
C GLY A 77 8.01 -19.43 -4.42
N SER A 78 6.73 -19.08 -4.56
CA SER A 78 6.20 -18.56 -5.82
C SER A 78 7.04 -17.38 -6.32
N LYS A 79 7.35 -17.41 -7.62
CA LYS A 79 8.03 -16.32 -8.34
C LYS A 79 7.07 -15.51 -9.20
N GLU A 80 5.77 -15.80 -9.10
CA GLU A 80 4.72 -15.14 -9.87
C GLU A 80 4.77 -13.63 -9.68
N VAL A 81 4.96 -13.16 -8.45
CA VAL A 81 5.18 -11.75 -8.12
C VAL A 81 6.57 -11.62 -7.51
N THR A 82 7.45 -10.91 -8.21
CA THR A 82 8.81 -10.62 -7.75
C THR A 82 9.00 -9.12 -7.65
N MET A 83 9.46 -8.65 -6.48
CA MET A 83 9.75 -7.24 -6.23
C MET A 83 11.20 -7.13 -5.75
N ASP A 84 12.09 -6.69 -6.62
CA ASP A 84 13.54 -6.57 -6.35
C ASP A 84 14.00 -5.12 -6.58
N GLY A 85 14.30 -4.43 -5.47
CA GLY A 85 14.59 -3.00 -5.48
C GLY A 85 13.48 -2.23 -6.22
N PRO A 86 13.80 -1.47 -7.29
CA PRO A 86 12.84 -0.68 -8.05
C PRO A 86 12.11 -1.47 -9.14
N ARG A 87 12.16 -2.81 -9.16
CA ARG A 87 11.52 -3.62 -10.21
C ARG A 87 10.37 -4.44 -9.64
N LEU A 88 9.23 -4.38 -10.32
CA LEU A 88 8.12 -5.30 -10.17
C LEU A 88 8.02 -6.16 -11.43
N GLU A 89 8.07 -7.47 -11.23
CA GLU A 89 7.82 -8.46 -12.27
C GLU A 89 6.61 -9.31 -11.86
N ILE A 90 5.68 -9.48 -12.79
CA ILE A 90 4.55 -10.40 -12.67
C ILE A 90 4.62 -11.38 -13.84
N ASP A 91 4.66 -12.68 -13.55
CA ASP A 91 4.49 -13.75 -14.53
C ASP A 91 3.45 -14.74 -13.98
N GLY A 92 2.19 -14.35 -14.14
CA GLY A 92 1.03 -15.04 -13.58
C GLY A 92 0.06 -15.55 -14.63
N PRO A 93 -0.99 -16.27 -14.20
CA PRO A 93 -2.01 -16.77 -15.11
C PRO A 93 -2.75 -15.63 -15.82
N GLY A 94 -2.47 -15.45 -17.11
CA GLY A 94 -3.14 -14.44 -17.94
C GLY A 94 -2.65 -13.00 -17.74
N LEU A 95 -1.56 -12.78 -17.01
CA LEU A 95 -0.92 -11.47 -16.86
C LEU A 95 0.59 -11.61 -16.86
N ARG A 96 1.26 -10.78 -17.67
CA ARG A 96 2.68 -10.47 -17.54
C ARG A 96 2.86 -8.97 -17.35
N ALA A 97 3.71 -8.56 -16.42
CA ALA A 97 4.06 -7.17 -16.24
C ALA A 97 5.52 -7.03 -15.86
N SER A 98 6.19 -6.03 -16.42
CA SER A 98 7.55 -5.61 -16.04
C SER A 98 7.51 -4.10 -15.85
N LEU A 99 7.54 -3.66 -14.59
CA LEU A 99 7.50 -2.25 -14.21
C LEU A 99 8.78 -1.83 -13.51
N ARG A 100 9.22 -0.62 -13.80
CA ARG A 100 10.28 0.08 -13.08
C ARG A 100 9.68 1.24 -12.29
N LEU A 101 9.95 1.23 -10.99
CA LEU A 101 9.61 2.27 -10.03
C LEU A 101 10.73 3.31 -10.00
N GLY A 102 10.37 4.58 -10.08
CA GLY A 102 11.26 5.69 -9.80
C GLY A 102 11.46 5.91 -8.31
N GLU A 103 12.00 7.07 -7.98
CA GLU A 103 12.26 7.47 -6.60
C GLU A 103 11.39 8.68 -6.23
N VAL A 104 11.02 8.73 -4.96
CA VAL A 104 10.39 9.88 -4.28
C VAL A 104 10.87 9.84 -2.83
N THR A 105 10.87 10.98 -2.14
CA THR A 105 11.27 11.04 -0.73
C THR A 105 10.41 10.07 0.10
N PRO A 106 10.99 9.02 0.70
CA PRO A 106 10.21 8.07 1.49
C PRO A 106 9.86 8.64 2.86
N ILE A 107 8.81 8.10 3.47
CA ILE A 107 8.68 8.11 4.93
C ILE A 107 9.02 6.73 5.48
N GLU A 108 9.60 6.69 6.67
CA GLU A 108 9.86 5.46 7.41
C GLU A 108 9.45 5.66 8.87
N VAL A 109 8.63 4.74 9.38
CA VAL A 109 8.19 4.79 10.78
C VAL A 109 8.24 3.41 11.41
N THR A 110 8.48 3.39 12.73
CA THR A 110 8.38 2.19 13.54
C THR A 110 7.35 2.44 14.63
N CYS A 111 6.25 1.70 14.59
CA CYS A 111 5.15 1.83 15.55
C CYS A 111 5.07 0.60 16.47
N PRO A 112 4.59 0.77 17.72
CA PRO A 112 4.22 -0.37 18.55
C PRO A 112 3.16 -1.25 17.87
N SER A 113 3.30 -2.57 18.00
CA SER A 113 2.32 -3.56 17.54
C SER A 113 2.21 -4.70 18.53
N GLY A 114 1.15 -4.68 19.35
CA GLY A 114 0.97 -5.62 20.45
C GLY A 114 2.12 -5.55 21.46
N ARG A 115 2.93 -6.62 21.53
CA ARG A 115 4.08 -6.72 22.45
C ARG A 115 5.43 -6.35 21.84
N ALA A 116 5.46 -6.05 20.55
CA ALA A 116 6.67 -5.73 19.79
C ALA A 116 6.42 -4.47 18.95
N SER A 117 7.16 -4.31 17.85
CA SER A 117 7.02 -3.20 16.92
C SER A 117 6.89 -3.67 15.48
N ALA A 118 6.36 -2.78 14.64
CA ALA A 118 6.26 -2.91 13.21
C ALA A 118 6.93 -1.70 12.55
N TRP A 119 7.77 -1.96 11.56
CA TRP A 119 8.38 -0.94 10.70
C TRP A 119 7.61 -0.89 9.38
N THR A 120 7.53 0.28 8.79
CA THR A 120 7.04 0.48 7.42
C THR A 120 7.81 1.58 6.72
N ARG A 121 7.87 1.48 5.40
CA ARG A 121 8.39 2.47 4.48
C ARG A 121 7.38 2.71 3.39
N LYS A 122 7.03 3.96 3.14
CA LYS A 122 6.10 4.36 2.08
C LYS A 122 6.81 5.28 1.11
N GLN A 123 6.67 4.98 -0.17
CA GLN A 123 7.05 5.83 -1.30
C GLN A 123 5.83 5.99 -2.18
N VAL A 124 5.27 7.19 -2.27
CA VAL A 124 4.02 7.43 -2.99
C VAL A 124 4.17 8.62 -3.92
N GLY A 125 3.65 8.50 -5.13
CA GLY A 125 3.79 9.50 -6.18
C GLY A 125 5.09 9.42 -6.96
N MET A 126 5.85 8.32 -6.85
CA MET A 126 7.02 8.10 -7.71
C MET A 126 6.57 7.74 -9.14
N PRO A 127 7.33 8.15 -10.18
CA PRO A 127 7.01 7.77 -11.54
C PRO A 127 7.17 6.26 -11.71
N VAL A 128 6.28 5.64 -12.48
CA VAL A 128 6.31 4.22 -12.79
C VAL A 128 6.14 4.05 -14.30
N GLY A 129 6.98 3.22 -14.90
CA GLY A 129 6.88 2.92 -16.32
C GLY A 129 7.26 1.48 -16.64
N GLY A 130 6.75 0.97 -17.75
CA GLY A 130 7.02 -0.39 -18.18
C GLY A 130 5.91 -0.97 -19.05
N THR A 131 5.73 -2.29 -18.96
CA THR A 131 4.84 -3.02 -19.86
C THR A 131 3.88 -3.89 -19.07
N ILE A 132 2.64 -3.96 -19.54
CA ILE A 132 1.60 -4.84 -19.00
C ILE A 132 0.97 -5.58 -20.16
N GLU A 133 0.81 -6.90 -20.04
CA GLU A 133 0.34 -7.78 -21.09
C GLU A 133 -0.69 -8.78 -20.55
N VAL A 134 -1.84 -8.85 -21.20
CA VAL A 134 -2.86 -9.88 -21.04
C VAL A 134 -3.14 -10.53 -22.40
N PRO A 135 -3.89 -11.65 -22.49
CA PRO A 135 -4.18 -12.27 -23.78
C PRO A 135 -4.83 -11.29 -24.78
N GLY A 136 -4.10 -10.99 -25.86
CA GLY A 136 -4.59 -10.13 -26.94
C GLY A 136 -4.42 -8.62 -26.73
N GLN A 137 -3.87 -8.17 -25.59
CA GLN A 137 -3.73 -6.75 -25.27
C GLN A 137 -2.40 -6.47 -24.55
N ARG A 138 -1.76 -5.36 -24.92
CA ARG A 138 -0.51 -4.88 -24.31
C ARG A 138 -0.58 -3.37 -24.12
N TRP A 139 -0.15 -2.91 -22.95
CA TRP A 139 0.03 -1.51 -22.63
C TRP A 139 1.52 -1.21 -22.41
N GLU A 140 1.99 -0.14 -23.01
CA GLU A 140 3.22 0.55 -22.61
C GLU A 140 2.78 1.66 -21.66
N VAL A 141 3.07 1.50 -20.38
CA VAL A 141 2.49 2.34 -19.32
C VAL A 141 3.50 3.36 -18.83
N THR A 142 3.01 4.58 -18.59
CA THR A 142 3.70 5.61 -17.80
C THR A 142 2.66 6.23 -16.88
N GLY A 143 2.98 6.31 -15.60
CA GLY A 143 2.09 6.86 -14.59
C GLY A 143 2.84 7.11 -13.28
N HIS A 144 2.10 7.13 -12.18
CA HIS A 144 2.68 7.22 -10.84
C HIS A 144 2.19 6.05 -9.99
N GLY A 145 2.91 5.77 -8.92
CA GLY A 145 2.64 4.59 -8.12
C GLY A 145 2.75 4.77 -6.62
N VAL A 146 2.64 3.63 -5.96
CA VAL A 146 2.81 3.42 -4.52
C VAL A 146 3.75 2.24 -4.35
N ASP A 147 4.71 2.35 -3.45
CA ASP A 147 5.54 1.26 -2.95
C ASP A 147 5.49 1.32 -1.42
N ASP A 148 4.78 0.34 -0.87
CA ASP A 148 4.50 0.20 0.55
C ASP A 148 5.19 -1.07 1.04
N GLU A 149 6.18 -0.90 1.90
CA GLU A 149 6.89 -1.97 2.56
C GLU A 149 6.52 -1.98 4.04
N SER A 150 6.30 -3.17 4.60
CA SER A 150 6.07 -3.34 6.03
C SER A 150 6.75 -4.61 6.52
N ALA A 151 7.35 -4.54 7.70
CA ALA A 151 7.96 -5.69 8.33
C ALA A 151 8.03 -5.52 9.85
N GLY A 152 7.82 -6.61 10.57
CA GLY A 152 7.94 -6.60 12.02
C GLY A 152 7.22 -7.77 12.65
N HIS A 153 6.99 -7.67 13.95
CA HIS A 153 6.26 -8.68 14.69
C HIS A 153 4.90 -8.12 15.02
N HIS A 154 4.04 -8.05 14.00
CA HIS A 154 2.71 -7.48 14.15
C HIS A 154 1.87 -8.31 15.10
N GLN A 155 1.00 -7.64 15.85
CA GLN A 155 0.01 -8.28 16.72
C GLN A 155 -0.84 -9.35 16.02
N ARG A 156 -1.37 -10.29 16.81
CA ARG A 156 -2.07 -11.48 16.29
C ARG A 156 -3.31 -11.15 15.47
N GLN A 157 -4.01 -10.07 15.83
CA GLN A 157 -5.19 -9.57 15.14
C GLN A 157 -4.96 -8.13 14.74
N THR A 158 -5.15 -7.82 13.47
CA THR A 158 -4.97 -6.49 12.88
C THR A 158 -6.22 -6.16 12.09
N SER A 159 -6.71 -4.95 12.23
CA SER A 159 -7.83 -4.43 11.45
C SER A 159 -7.49 -3.00 11.05
N TRP A 160 -7.55 -2.70 9.77
CA TRP A 160 -7.24 -1.37 9.26
C TRP A 160 -8.10 -0.98 8.08
N ASN A 161 -8.20 0.33 7.89
CA ASN A 161 -8.59 0.93 6.63
C ASN A 161 -7.39 1.68 6.08
N TRP A 162 -7.18 1.58 4.78
CA TRP A 162 -6.04 2.19 4.11
C TRP A 162 -6.48 2.82 2.79
N SER A 163 -5.84 3.92 2.43
CA SER A 163 -5.92 4.49 1.09
C SER A 163 -4.57 5.02 0.68
N ALA A 164 -4.17 4.69 -0.53
CA ALA A 164 -3.05 5.34 -1.17
C ALA A 164 -3.41 5.73 -2.61
N GLY A 165 -2.81 6.80 -3.09
CA GLY A 165 -3.14 7.33 -4.39
C GLY A 165 -2.24 8.47 -4.83
N VAL A 166 -2.47 8.89 -6.06
CA VAL A 166 -1.73 9.93 -6.77
C VAL A 166 -2.74 10.82 -7.49
N GLY A 167 -2.39 12.08 -7.71
CA GLY A 167 -3.25 13.04 -8.35
C GLY A 167 -2.54 14.34 -8.70
N THR A 168 -3.33 15.23 -9.28
CA THR A 168 -2.90 16.57 -9.67
C THR A 168 -3.77 17.57 -8.91
N ALA A 169 -3.16 18.54 -8.24
CA ALA A 169 -3.88 19.64 -7.61
C ALA A 169 -4.48 20.58 -8.66
N ALA A 170 -5.51 21.34 -8.29
CA ALA A 170 -6.12 22.36 -9.15
C ALA A 170 -5.13 23.46 -9.60
N ASP A 171 -4.04 23.66 -8.86
CA ASP A 171 -2.95 24.56 -9.23
C ASP A 171 -1.81 23.90 -10.02
N GLY A 172 -1.98 22.63 -10.41
CA GLY A 172 -1.06 21.87 -11.25
C GLY A 172 0.03 21.11 -10.51
N ARG A 173 0.15 21.24 -9.19
CA ARG A 173 1.15 20.49 -8.41
C ARG A 173 0.82 19.01 -8.36
N THR A 174 1.85 18.16 -8.30
CA THR A 174 1.66 16.73 -8.06
C THR A 174 1.33 16.48 -6.60
N VAL A 175 0.37 15.60 -6.37
CA VAL A 175 -0.13 15.26 -5.04
C VAL A 175 -0.18 13.74 -4.91
N ALA A 176 0.24 13.22 -3.76
CA ALA A 176 0.19 11.80 -3.46
C ALA A 176 -0.13 11.58 -1.99
N TRP A 177 -0.68 10.43 -1.62
CA TRP A 177 -1.06 10.19 -0.22
C TRP A 177 -0.94 8.71 0.17
N ASN A 178 -0.66 8.51 1.46
CA ASN A 178 -0.81 7.26 2.19
C ASN A 178 -1.59 7.59 3.47
N LEU A 179 -2.83 7.11 3.58
CA LEU A 179 -3.72 7.39 4.70
C LEU A 179 -4.14 6.06 5.32
N VAL A 180 -4.12 5.99 6.65
CA VAL A 180 -4.40 4.75 7.38
C VAL A 180 -5.16 5.01 8.67
N THR A 181 -5.96 4.03 9.07
CA THR A 181 -6.45 3.88 10.45
C THR A 181 -6.26 2.45 10.94
N GLY A 182 -5.96 2.25 12.22
CA GLY A 182 -5.96 0.93 12.88
C GLY A 182 -4.64 0.13 12.83
N ILE A 183 -3.71 0.48 11.94
CA ILE A 183 -2.35 -0.09 11.92
C ILE A 183 -1.32 1.02 11.70
N ASN A 184 -0.21 0.98 12.47
CA ASN A 184 0.82 2.03 12.46
C ASN A 184 0.22 3.45 12.56
N ASP A 185 -0.81 3.57 13.41
CA ASP A 185 -1.71 4.73 13.51
C ASP A 185 -1.70 5.34 14.93
N PRO A 186 -0.54 5.76 15.48
CA PRO A 186 -0.51 6.64 16.63
C PRO A 186 -0.97 8.06 16.24
N ALA A 187 -1.26 8.89 17.26
CA ALA A 187 -1.65 10.28 17.05
C ALA A 187 -0.56 11.13 16.36
N GLN A 188 0.72 10.76 16.51
CA GLN A 188 1.89 11.37 15.87
C GLN A 188 2.91 10.28 15.56
N GLY A 189 3.68 10.42 14.48
CA GLY A 189 4.65 9.42 14.03
C GLY A 189 3.99 8.20 13.37
N SER A 190 2.85 8.41 12.72
CA SER A 190 2.14 7.38 11.95
C SER A 190 2.74 7.19 10.56
N GLU A 191 2.37 6.09 9.89
CA GLU A 191 2.65 5.89 8.47
C GLU A 191 1.81 6.78 7.55
N ARG A 192 0.93 7.64 8.08
CA ARG A 192 0.21 8.62 7.27
C ARG A 192 1.18 9.64 6.67
N ALA A 193 1.02 9.93 5.39
CA ALA A 193 1.71 11.04 4.76
C ALA A 193 0.97 11.55 3.51
N ILE A 194 1.20 12.82 3.23
CA ILE A 194 0.79 13.53 2.03
C ILE A 194 2.04 14.07 1.38
N TRP A 195 2.26 13.73 0.11
CA TRP A 195 3.34 14.26 -0.71
C TRP A 195 2.79 15.38 -1.59
N ILE A 196 3.39 16.56 -1.49
CA ILE A 196 3.14 17.67 -2.42
C ILE A 196 4.47 17.93 -3.12
N GLU A 197 4.49 17.82 -4.45
CA GLU A 197 5.71 17.95 -5.25
C GLU A 197 6.85 17.01 -4.78
N GLY A 198 6.47 15.82 -4.28
CA GLY A 198 7.42 14.80 -3.81
C GLY A 198 7.91 14.98 -2.36
N GLU A 199 7.47 16.02 -1.65
CA GLU A 199 7.84 16.26 -0.26
C GLU A 199 6.75 15.77 0.71
N PRO A 200 7.04 14.79 1.60
CA PRO A 200 6.06 14.25 2.53
C PRO A 200 5.83 15.12 3.76
N ALA A 201 4.58 15.19 4.19
CA ALA A 201 4.17 15.69 5.50
C ALA A 201 3.13 14.76 6.14
N GLU A 202 3.25 14.50 7.45
CA GLU A 202 2.25 13.73 8.21
C GLU A 202 1.00 14.60 8.45
N PRO A 203 -0.20 14.19 7.98
CA PRO A 203 -1.45 14.85 8.35
C PRO A 203 -1.90 14.42 9.77
N PRO A 204 -2.82 15.18 10.39
CA PRO A 204 -3.54 14.71 11.58
C PRO A 204 -4.20 13.35 11.37
N PRO A 205 -4.61 12.66 12.45
CA PRO A 205 -5.40 11.43 12.34
C PRO A 205 -6.61 11.62 11.43
N VAL A 206 -6.85 10.63 10.57
CA VAL A 206 -7.94 10.64 9.58
C VAL A 206 -9.05 9.69 10.00
N ARG A 207 -10.24 9.82 9.42
CA ARG A 207 -11.35 8.89 9.63
C ARG A 207 -11.90 8.36 8.32
N PHE A 208 -12.14 7.05 8.29
CA PHE A 208 -12.86 6.39 7.21
C PHE A 208 -14.34 6.27 7.63
N ASP A 209 -15.03 7.42 7.72
CA ASP A 209 -16.36 7.54 8.30
C ASP A 209 -17.46 6.88 7.45
N ARG A 210 -17.22 6.75 6.14
CA ARG A 210 -18.13 6.12 5.18
C ARG A 210 -17.34 5.25 4.22
N PRO A 211 -17.97 4.26 3.56
CA PRO A 211 -17.27 3.35 2.65
C PRO A 211 -16.47 4.03 1.52
N ASN A 212 -16.81 5.28 1.20
CA ASN A 212 -16.27 6.02 0.06
C ASN A 212 -15.80 7.44 0.45
N GLU A 213 -15.53 7.71 1.72
CA GLU A 213 -15.11 9.03 2.19
C GLU A 213 -14.02 8.92 3.25
N ILE A 214 -13.04 9.81 3.15
CA ILE A 214 -11.97 9.96 4.14
C ILE A 214 -12.01 11.40 4.65
N ASP A 215 -12.21 11.56 5.96
CA ASP A 215 -12.18 12.85 6.64
C ASP A 215 -10.77 13.09 7.22
N LEU A 216 -10.13 14.19 6.83
CA LEU A 216 -8.83 14.63 7.33
C LEU A 216 -8.96 15.85 8.25
N GLU A 217 -10.16 16.08 8.80
CA GLU A 217 -10.54 17.23 9.62
C GLU A 217 -10.21 18.56 8.91
N ALA A 218 -9.41 19.43 9.55
CA ALA A 218 -9.02 20.71 8.98
C ALA A 218 -8.10 20.58 7.74
N ALA A 219 -7.52 19.40 7.49
CA ALA A 219 -6.63 19.18 6.36
C ALA A 219 -7.35 18.80 5.06
N GLY A 220 -8.67 18.56 5.11
CA GLY A 220 -9.51 18.32 3.93
C GLY A 220 -10.37 17.06 4.05
N SER A 221 -10.89 16.61 2.91
CA SER A 221 -11.68 15.39 2.81
C SER A 221 -11.57 14.82 1.40
N LEU A 222 -11.58 13.49 1.28
CA LEU A 222 -11.58 12.80 0.00
C LEU A 222 -12.86 12.00 -0.20
N ARG A 223 -13.39 12.04 -1.42
CA ARG A 223 -14.50 11.21 -1.89
C ARG A 223 -13.99 10.24 -2.94
N PHE A 224 -14.33 8.97 -2.77
CA PHE A 224 -13.90 7.88 -3.64
C PHE A 224 -15.03 7.39 -4.54
N ALA A 225 -14.75 7.26 -5.82
CA ALA A 225 -15.63 6.62 -6.80
C ALA A 225 -15.01 5.29 -7.21
N THR A 226 -15.60 4.18 -6.74
CA THR A 226 -15.15 2.83 -7.06
C THR A 226 -15.29 2.56 -8.56
N GLU A 227 -14.21 2.09 -9.18
CA GLU A 227 -14.18 1.59 -10.56
C GLU A 227 -14.09 0.07 -10.59
N SER A 228 -13.39 -0.54 -9.62
CA SER A 228 -13.31 -1.98 -9.50
C SER A 228 -13.20 -2.44 -8.05
N GLU A 229 -13.56 -3.70 -7.80
CA GLU A 229 -13.49 -4.30 -6.47
C GLU A 229 -12.92 -5.72 -6.55
N HIS A 230 -12.03 -6.02 -5.62
CA HIS A 230 -11.48 -7.34 -5.37
C HIS A 230 -11.64 -7.67 -3.88
N THR A 231 -12.40 -8.73 -3.59
CA THR A 231 -12.71 -9.15 -2.22
C THR A 231 -12.26 -10.60 -2.00
N HIS A 232 -11.71 -10.87 -0.83
CA HIS A 232 -11.27 -12.19 -0.40
C HIS A 232 -11.70 -12.46 1.06
N ASP A 233 -12.20 -13.67 1.35
CA ASP A 233 -12.50 -14.13 2.71
C ASP A 233 -11.85 -15.52 2.90
N ASP A 234 -10.64 -15.50 3.45
CA ASP A 234 -9.82 -16.67 3.73
C ASP A 234 -10.02 -17.16 5.16
N ASN A 235 -10.18 -18.47 5.33
CA ASN A 235 -10.21 -19.12 6.65
C ASN A 235 -9.44 -20.45 6.64
N TYR A 236 -8.14 -20.36 6.94
CA TYR A 236 -7.23 -21.49 7.08
C TYR A 236 -7.14 -21.99 8.53
N LEU A 237 -8.25 -21.96 9.27
CA LEU A 237 -8.40 -22.30 10.70
C LEU A 237 -7.64 -21.36 11.66
N VAL A 238 -6.31 -21.35 11.58
CA VAL A 238 -5.45 -20.50 12.41
C VAL A 238 -5.27 -19.11 11.81
N ILE A 239 -5.26 -19.01 10.48
CA ILE A 239 -5.18 -17.75 9.74
C ILE A 239 -6.56 -17.44 9.19
N ARG A 240 -7.06 -16.23 9.47
CA ARG A 240 -8.26 -15.68 8.84
C ARG A 240 -7.95 -14.31 8.28
N SER A 241 -8.45 -14.02 7.10
CA SER A 241 -8.19 -12.76 6.41
C SER A 241 -9.41 -12.36 5.59
N ARG A 242 -10.01 -11.23 5.92
CA ARG A 242 -11.06 -10.58 5.14
C ARG A 242 -10.49 -9.32 4.52
N TYR A 243 -10.39 -9.33 3.22
CA TYR A 243 -9.70 -8.32 2.44
C TYR A 243 -10.66 -7.74 1.42
N ARG A 244 -10.76 -6.41 1.34
CA ARG A 244 -11.51 -5.72 0.29
C ARG A 244 -10.64 -4.60 -0.25
N HIS A 245 -10.30 -4.72 -1.53
CA HIS A 245 -9.48 -3.78 -2.27
C HIS A 245 -10.28 -3.20 -3.43
N ARG A 246 -10.21 -1.88 -3.59
CA ARG A 246 -10.97 -1.17 -4.61
C ARG A 246 -10.09 -0.18 -5.33
N PHE A 247 -10.02 -0.28 -6.65
CA PHE A 247 -9.48 0.79 -7.49
C PHE A 247 -10.56 1.82 -7.80
N GLY A 248 -10.13 3.07 -7.96
CA GLY A 248 -11.02 4.12 -8.40
C GLY A 248 -10.41 5.50 -8.40
N SER A 249 -11.31 6.47 -8.56
CA SER A 249 -10.98 7.88 -8.67
C SER A 249 -11.28 8.64 -7.37
N PHE A 250 -10.54 9.71 -7.12
CA PHE A 250 -10.68 10.57 -5.96
C PHE A 250 -10.97 12.01 -6.35
N THR A 251 -11.82 12.65 -5.55
CA THR A 251 -12.08 14.09 -5.59
C THR A 251 -12.03 14.66 -4.17
N GLY A 252 -11.83 15.97 -4.04
CA GLY A 252 -11.83 16.66 -2.75
C GLY A 252 -10.54 17.42 -2.51
N SER A 253 -10.05 17.40 -1.27
CA SER A 253 -8.85 18.12 -0.87
C SER A 253 -8.06 17.37 0.20
N LEU A 254 -6.75 17.56 0.20
CA LEU A 254 -5.84 16.98 1.19
C LEU A 254 -4.64 17.92 1.35
N GLY A 255 -4.12 18.09 2.56
CA GLY A 255 -2.97 18.97 2.81
C GLY A 255 -3.21 20.45 2.45
N GLY A 256 -4.48 20.88 2.47
CA GLY A 256 -4.86 22.24 2.09
C GLY A 256 -4.87 22.53 0.58
N VAL A 257 -4.74 21.49 -0.26
CA VAL A 257 -4.83 21.62 -1.73
C VAL A 257 -6.06 20.88 -2.27
N GLU A 258 -6.73 21.47 -3.25
CA GLU A 258 -7.86 20.86 -3.96
C GLU A 258 -7.34 19.96 -5.09
N LEU A 259 -7.88 18.74 -5.20
CA LEU A 259 -7.55 17.82 -6.28
C LEU A 259 -8.36 18.18 -7.53
N ALA A 260 -7.68 18.36 -8.66
CA ALA A 260 -8.32 18.37 -9.97
C ALA A 260 -8.71 16.94 -10.39
N GLU A 261 -7.81 15.99 -10.12
CA GLU A 261 -7.97 14.57 -10.41
C GLU A 261 -7.16 13.74 -9.41
N GLY A 262 -7.61 12.53 -9.15
CA GLY A 262 -6.89 11.58 -8.31
C GLY A 262 -7.27 10.15 -8.66
N LEU A 263 -6.30 9.26 -8.63
CA LEU A 263 -6.43 7.83 -8.83
C LEU A 263 -5.78 7.10 -7.67
N GLY A 264 -6.38 5.99 -7.24
CA GLY A 264 -5.76 5.20 -6.20
C GLY A 264 -6.58 4.01 -5.76
N VAL A 265 -6.38 3.64 -4.51
CA VAL A 265 -7.00 2.50 -3.86
C VAL A 265 -7.67 2.90 -2.55
N MET A 266 -8.78 2.23 -2.24
CA MET A 266 -9.26 2.04 -0.87
C MET A 266 -9.17 0.55 -0.49
N GLU A 267 -8.71 0.30 0.72
CA GLU A 267 -8.56 -1.04 1.28
C GLU A 267 -9.18 -1.12 2.67
N GLU A 268 -9.86 -2.23 2.92
CA GLU A 268 -10.33 -2.65 4.25
C GLU A 268 -9.78 -4.06 4.51
N HIS A 269 -9.09 -4.25 5.63
CA HIS A 269 -8.53 -5.56 5.97
C HIS A 269 -8.76 -5.90 7.44
N ASP A 270 -9.36 -7.05 7.71
CA ASP A 270 -9.37 -7.71 9.01
C ASP A 270 -8.59 -9.02 8.90
N ALA A 271 -7.49 -9.13 9.64
CA ALA A 271 -6.63 -10.30 9.63
C ALA A 271 -6.36 -10.81 11.04
N ARG A 272 -6.45 -12.13 11.18
CA ARG A 272 -6.04 -12.89 12.35
C ARG A 272 -4.99 -13.90 11.88
N TRP A 273 -3.71 -13.61 12.14
CA TRP A 273 -2.50 -14.31 11.65
C TRP A 273 -2.01 -15.51 12.45
#